data_AF-F5R886-F1
#
_entry.id   AF-F5R886-F1
#
_cell.length_a   1.000
_cell.length_b   1.000
_cell.length_c   1.000
_cell.angle_alpha   90.00
_cell.angle_beta   90.00
_cell.angle_gamma   90.00
#
_symmetry.space_group_name_H-M   'P 1'
#
loop_
_entity.id
_entity.type
_entity.pdbx_description
1 polymer ?
#
loop_
_entity_poly.entity_id
_entity_poly.type
_entity_poly.pdbx_seq_one_letter_code
_entity_poly.pdbx_strand_id
1 'polypeptide(L)'
;MTDSVARRLTEASETGEVLIVAYDGGLEPGTLRQIYVIAVSGDRARVREANEQGPRTYLIDRISLVTDTTGYDWKHRSEAPKAKKGRRRAQDLEPAKLFRYWAYAVEPHHWPIFGIALREYINPERTKIARNLAALSGTPPGDVSRIAIRDRLWTRPQQPIDVCEGDLFWARDRSSAIEVVAVRDTIEIHIVTRDPRRRFAYLLTEAQFTHCLEHGEVEEELRIPPALSYSDTLRFLITQP
;
A
#
# COMPACT_ATOMS: atom_id res chain seq x y z
N MET A 1 30.05 -5.67 4.71
CA MET A 1 29.65 -6.23 3.40
C MET A 1 29.09 -5.15 2.47
N THR A 2 28.25 -4.25 2.98
CA THR A 2 27.70 -3.08 2.28
C THR A 2 28.74 -2.21 1.58
N ASP A 3 29.89 -1.94 2.20
CA ASP A 3 30.96 -1.13 1.58
C ASP A 3 31.52 -1.75 0.30
N SER A 4 31.60 -3.08 0.22
CA SER A 4 32.07 -3.79 -0.97
C SER A 4 31.06 -3.71 -2.11
N VAL A 5 29.77 -3.71 -1.79
CA VAL A 5 28.68 -3.58 -2.78
C VAL A 5 28.61 -2.15 -3.30
N ALA A 6 28.64 -1.15 -2.42
CA ALA A 6 28.65 0.27 -2.79
C ALA A 6 29.83 0.61 -3.72
N ARG A 7 31.03 0.13 -3.38
CA ARG A 7 32.23 0.31 -4.21
C ARG A 7 32.05 -0.27 -5.61
N ARG A 8 31.50 -1.49 -5.71
CA ARG A 8 31.29 -2.16 -6.99
C ARG A 8 30.23 -1.47 -7.86
N LEU A 9 29.15 -1.01 -7.24
CA LEU A 9 28.11 -0.23 -7.94
C LEU A 9 28.68 1.09 -8.46
N THR A 10 29.55 1.74 -7.70
CA THR A 10 30.22 2.98 -8.10
C THR A 10 31.11 2.75 -9.31
N GLU A 11 31.96 1.72 -9.27
CA GLU A 11 32.80 1.33 -10.42
C GLU A 11 31.96 1.01 -11.67
N ALA A 12 30.88 0.24 -11.52
CA ALA A 12 29.98 -0.06 -12.64
C ALA A 12 29.27 1.18 -13.21
N SER A 13 29.02 2.21 -12.38
CA SER A 13 28.44 3.48 -12.85
C SER A 13 29.41 4.30 -13.69
N GLU A 14 30.72 4.15 -13.46
CA GLU A 14 31.78 4.84 -14.21
C GLU A 14 32.09 4.11 -15.53
N THR A 15 32.09 2.78 -15.51
CA THR A 15 32.44 1.94 -16.68
C THR A 15 31.25 1.65 -17.59
N GLY A 16 30.02 1.81 -17.09
CA GLY A 16 28.81 1.38 -17.78
C GLY A 16 28.63 -0.15 -17.80
N GLU A 17 29.37 -0.87 -16.95
CA GLU A 17 29.29 -2.33 -16.86
C GLU A 17 27.90 -2.78 -16.38
N VAL A 18 27.39 -3.84 -16.99
CA VAL A 18 26.14 -4.48 -16.58
C VAL A 18 26.41 -5.44 -15.43
N LEU A 19 25.77 -5.19 -14.30
CA LEU A 19 25.85 -6.08 -13.14
C LEU A 19 24.64 -7.01 -13.08
N ILE A 20 24.87 -8.22 -12.57
CA ILE A 20 23.80 -9.13 -12.17
C ILE A 20 23.71 -9.10 -10.65
N VAL A 21 22.52 -8.76 -10.15
CA VAL A 21 22.26 -8.62 -8.72
C VAL A 21 21.01 -9.40 -8.32
N ALA A 22 21.02 -9.97 -7.12
CA ALA A 22 19.78 -10.32 -6.42
C ALA A 22 19.36 -9.10 -5.60
N TYR A 23 18.12 -8.64 -5.79
CA TYR A 23 17.59 -7.49 -5.05
C TYR A 23 16.48 -7.92 -4.10
N ASP A 24 16.69 -7.72 -2.80
CA ASP A 24 15.75 -8.12 -1.73
C ASP A 24 14.81 -6.97 -1.33
N GLY A 25 14.20 -6.33 -2.33
CA GLY A 25 13.28 -5.22 -2.14
C GLY A 25 12.19 -5.15 -3.21
N GLY A 26 11.11 -4.41 -2.90
CA GLY A 26 9.97 -4.26 -3.80
C GLY A 26 9.06 -5.49 -3.85
N LEU A 27 8.37 -5.67 -4.99
CA LEU A 27 7.33 -6.68 -5.18
C LEU A 27 7.86 -8.10 -5.47
N GLU A 28 9.14 -8.24 -5.82
CA GLU A 28 9.77 -9.51 -6.20
C GLU A 28 11.16 -9.64 -5.55
N PRO A 29 11.23 -9.82 -4.22
CA PRO A 29 12.49 -9.93 -3.49
C PRO A 29 13.28 -11.18 -3.90
N GLY A 30 14.61 -11.09 -3.89
CA GLY A 30 15.52 -12.19 -4.25
C GLY A 30 15.63 -12.50 -5.75
N THR A 31 14.88 -11.79 -6.59
CA THR A 31 14.94 -12.00 -8.06
C THR A 31 16.25 -11.46 -8.63
N LEU A 32 16.86 -12.22 -9.55
CA LEU A 32 18.05 -11.79 -10.28
C LEU A 32 17.72 -10.75 -11.33
N ARG A 33 18.51 -9.68 -11.38
CA ARG A 33 18.30 -8.51 -12.23
C ARG A 33 19.60 -8.12 -12.91
N GLN A 34 19.52 -7.89 -14.21
CA GLN A 34 20.58 -7.21 -14.96
C GLN A 34 20.35 -5.71 -14.88
N ILE A 35 21.29 -5.01 -14.26
CA ILE A 35 21.21 -3.58 -13.99
C ILE A 35 22.36 -2.83 -14.65
N TYR A 36 22.04 -1.67 -15.20
CA TYR A 36 22.98 -0.61 -15.53
C TYR A 36 22.96 0.39 -14.37
N VAL A 37 24.08 0.61 -13.69
CA VAL A 37 24.13 1.60 -12.62
C VAL A 37 24.29 2.98 -13.24
N ILE A 38 23.39 3.90 -12.89
CA ILE A 38 23.39 5.29 -13.40
C ILE A 38 24.16 6.20 -12.45
N ALA A 39 23.89 6.07 -11.14
CA ALA A 39 24.54 6.86 -10.10
C ALA A 39 24.43 6.16 -8.75
N VAL A 40 25.40 6.38 -7.88
CA VAL A 40 25.38 5.93 -6.49
C VAL A 40 25.45 7.16 -5.59
N SER A 41 24.53 7.26 -4.61
CA SER A 41 24.45 8.40 -3.70
C SER A 41 24.03 7.90 -2.31
N GLY A 42 24.95 7.99 -1.35
CA GLY A 42 24.70 7.51 0.02
C GLY A 42 24.38 6.02 0.05
N ASP A 43 23.21 5.68 0.58
CA ASP A 43 22.68 4.32 0.72
C ASP A 43 21.90 3.83 -0.50
N ARG A 44 21.85 4.62 -1.58
CA ARG A 44 21.01 4.37 -2.74
C ARG A 44 21.80 4.28 -4.03
N ALA A 45 21.37 3.36 -4.90
CA ALA A 45 21.84 3.25 -6.28
C ALA A 45 20.69 3.50 -7.24
N ARG A 46 20.84 4.49 -8.12
CA ARG A 46 19.94 4.71 -9.24
C ARG A 46 20.38 3.80 -10.38
N VAL A 47 19.49 2.93 -10.83
CA VAL A 47 19.79 1.87 -11.80
C VAL A 47 18.76 1.84 -12.93
N ARG A 48 19.11 1.26 -14.08
CA ARG A 48 18.17 0.89 -15.13
C ARG A 48 18.22 -0.62 -15.31
N GLU A 49 17.08 -1.28 -15.17
CA GLU A 49 16.98 -2.72 -15.44
C GLU A 49 16.92 -2.95 -16.96
N ALA A 50 17.61 -3.97 -17.47
CA ALA A 50 17.72 -4.24 -18.92
C ALA A 50 16.36 -4.42 -19.64
N ASN A 51 15.33 -4.86 -18.92
CA ASN A 51 14.00 -5.17 -19.46
C ASN A 51 12.91 -4.18 -19.05
N GLU A 52 13.26 -3.03 -18.46
CA GLU A 52 12.27 -2.04 -18.01
C GLU A 52 12.46 -0.67 -18.67
N GLN A 53 11.36 0.10 -18.77
CA GLN A 53 11.32 1.37 -19.51
C GLN A 53 11.83 2.59 -18.73
N GLY A 54 12.23 2.46 -17.47
CA GLY A 54 12.63 3.60 -16.65
C GLY A 54 13.68 3.28 -15.58
N PRO A 55 14.36 4.33 -15.07
CA PRO A 55 15.30 4.17 -13.96
C PRO A 55 14.54 3.88 -12.65
N ARG A 56 15.17 3.10 -11.77
CA ARG A 56 14.71 2.77 -10.43
C ARG A 56 15.77 3.14 -9.39
N THR A 57 15.36 3.21 -8.14
CA THR A 57 16.27 3.43 -7.00
C THR A 57 16.28 2.18 -6.14
N TYR A 58 17.46 1.61 -5.95
CA TYR A 58 17.68 0.45 -5.07
C TYR A 58 18.39 0.90 -3.81
N LEU A 59 18.05 0.28 -2.68
CA LEU A 59 18.82 0.40 -1.45
C LEU A 59 20.01 -0.56 -1.52
N ILE A 60 21.21 -0.06 -1.24
CA ILE A 60 22.46 -0.82 -1.40
C ILE A 60 22.52 -2.00 -0.43
N ASP A 61 21.96 -1.86 0.77
CA ASP A 61 21.89 -2.91 1.80
C ASP A 61 21.03 -4.11 1.37
N ARG A 62 20.17 -3.95 0.36
CA ARG A 62 19.32 -5.00 -0.22
C ARG A 62 19.89 -5.60 -1.51
N ILE A 63 21.10 -5.22 -1.92
CA ILE A 63 21.76 -5.71 -3.12
C ILE A 63 22.77 -6.79 -2.75
N SER A 64 22.61 -7.97 -3.36
CA SER A 64 23.62 -9.01 -3.37
C SER A 64 24.21 -9.16 -4.78
N LEU A 65 25.52 -8.94 -4.91
CA LEU A 65 26.24 -9.11 -6.18
C LEU A 65 26.38 -10.60 -6.50
N VAL A 66 26.03 -10.99 -7.72
CA VAL A 66 26.15 -12.39 -8.17
C VAL A 66 27.33 -12.49 -9.13
N THR A 67 28.41 -13.12 -8.70
CA THR A 67 29.66 -13.27 -9.47
C THR A 67 29.74 -14.55 -10.28
N ASP A 68 28.96 -15.58 -9.91
CA ASP A 68 28.92 -16.85 -10.62
C ASP A 68 27.54 -17.03 -11.28
N THR A 69 27.54 -17.01 -12.60
CA THR A 69 26.36 -17.20 -13.45
C THR A 69 26.21 -18.63 -13.93
N THR A 70 27.17 -19.50 -13.61
CA THR A 70 27.27 -20.88 -14.09
C THR A 70 26.25 -21.73 -13.34
N GLY A 71 25.12 -22.04 -13.98
CA GLY A 71 24.06 -22.88 -13.42
C GLY A 71 22.75 -22.17 -13.11
N TYR A 72 22.67 -20.84 -13.25
CA TYR A 72 21.39 -20.15 -13.22
C TYR A 72 20.70 -20.27 -14.59
N ASP A 73 19.47 -20.80 -14.61
CA ASP A 73 18.69 -20.90 -15.85
C ASP A 73 18.14 -19.52 -16.24
N TRP A 74 18.86 -18.85 -17.14
CA TRP A 74 18.51 -17.56 -17.74
C TRP A 74 17.18 -17.60 -18.52
N LYS A 75 16.62 -18.79 -18.81
CA LYS A 75 15.47 -18.95 -19.71
C LYS A 75 14.09 -18.75 -19.08
N HIS A 76 13.97 -18.38 -17.81
CA HIS A 76 12.65 -18.06 -17.23
C HIS A 76 12.27 -16.56 -17.27
N ARG A 77 12.57 -15.85 -18.38
CA ARG A 77 11.93 -14.55 -18.68
C ARG A 77 11.24 -14.47 -20.05
N SER A 78 10.64 -15.57 -20.50
CA SER A 78 9.50 -15.52 -21.43
C SER A 78 8.36 -16.49 -21.11
N GLU A 79 8.54 -17.39 -20.13
CA GLU A 79 7.52 -18.37 -19.70
C GLU A 79 7.24 -18.39 -18.19
N ALA A 80 7.66 -17.36 -17.44
CA ALA A 80 6.79 -16.99 -16.33
C ALA A 80 5.43 -16.73 -16.98
N PRO A 81 4.35 -17.48 -16.64
CA PRO A 81 3.06 -17.28 -17.29
C PRO A 81 2.84 -15.79 -17.22
N LYS A 82 2.78 -15.10 -18.38
CA LYS A 82 2.41 -13.67 -18.43
C LYS A 82 1.28 -13.57 -17.44
N ALA A 83 1.51 -12.97 -16.27
CA ALA A 83 0.67 -13.26 -15.11
C ALA A 83 -0.69 -12.63 -15.39
N LYS A 84 -1.56 -13.32 -16.14
CA LYS A 84 -2.44 -12.87 -17.24
C LYS A 84 -2.76 -11.38 -17.32
N LYS A 85 -1.79 -10.45 -17.18
CA LYS A 85 -2.00 -9.18 -16.45
C LYS A 85 -3.28 -9.27 -15.60
N GLY A 86 -3.32 -10.30 -14.74
CA GLY A 86 -4.55 -10.99 -14.37
C GLY A 86 -5.51 -9.90 -14.03
N ARG A 87 -6.52 -9.67 -14.89
CA ARG A 87 -7.52 -8.63 -14.67
C ARG A 87 -8.00 -8.96 -13.28
N ARG A 88 -7.47 -8.28 -12.26
CA ARG A 88 -7.76 -8.56 -10.86
C ARG A 88 -9.26 -8.38 -10.89
N ARG A 89 -9.99 -9.50 -10.86
CA ARG A 89 -11.44 -9.46 -10.96
C ARG A 89 -11.78 -8.47 -9.87
N ALA A 90 -12.44 -7.36 -10.25
CA ALA A 90 -12.96 -6.44 -9.27
C ALA A 90 -13.72 -7.33 -8.30
N GLN A 91 -13.16 -7.53 -7.11
CA GLN A 91 -13.81 -8.34 -6.12
C GLN A 91 -14.98 -7.50 -5.71
N ASP A 92 -16.18 -8.02 -5.90
CA ASP A 92 -17.36 -7.41 -5.33
C ASP A 92 -17.20 -7.50 -3.82
N LEU A 93 -16.72 -6.39 -3.26
CA LEU A 93 -16.45 -6.26 -1.85
C LEU A 93 -17.70 -5.68 -1.21
N GLU A 94 -18.09 -6.21 -0.06
CA GLU A 94 -19.05 -5.55 0.81
C GLU A 94 -18.28 -4.91 1.98
N PRO A 95 -17.94 -3.60 1.92
CA PRO A 95 -17.04 -2.98 2.88
C PRO A 95 -17.47 -3.17 4.33
N ALA A 96 -18.79 -3.09 4.58
CA ALA A 96 -19.36 -3.28 5.91
C ALA A 96 -19.03 -4.65 6.54
N LYS A 97 -18.86 -5.70 5.71
CA LYS A 97 -18.50 -7.04 6.20
C LYS A 97 -17.01 -7.15 6.57
N LEU A 98 -16.13 -6.38 5.93
CA LEU A 98 -14.70 -6.39 6.25
C LEU A 98 -14.43 -5.94 7.69
N PHE A 99 -15.15 -4.90 8.14
CA PHE A 99 -14.90 -4.26 9.42
C PHE A 99 -15.84 -4.75 10.52
N ARG A 100 -16.69 -5.75 10.23
CA ARG A 100 -17.76 -6.21 11.14
C ARG A 100 -17.26 -6.60 12.54
N TYR A 101 -16.03 -7.08 12.63
CA TYR A 101 -15.45 -7.60 13.87
C TYR A 101 -14.39 -6.69 14.48
N TRP A 102 -14.15 -5.51 13.89
CA TRP A 102 -13.19 -4.54 14.44
C TRP A 102 -13.71 -3.93 15.74
N ALA A 103 -12.84 -3.67 16.70
CA ALA A 103 -13.20 -3.03 17.97
C ALA A 103 -13.77 -1.62 17.76
N TYR A 104 -13.21 -0.88 16.80
CA TYR A 104 -13.67 0.44 16.41
C TYR A 104 -14.50 0.40 15.13
N ALA A 105 -15.56 1.21 15.10
CA ALA A 105 -16.51 1.26 13.99
C ALA A 105 -15.92 2.01 12.79
N VAL A 106 -15.79 1.32 11.66
CA VAL A 106 -15.40 1.91 10.38
C VAL A 106 -16.65 2.25 9.55
N GLU A 107 -17.07 3.50 9.66
CA GLU A 107 -18.24 4.04 8.93
C GLU A 107 -17.93 4.29 7.44
N PRO A 108 -18.95 4.45 6.56
CA PRO A 108 -18.76 4.60 5.12
C PRO A 108 -17.82 5.72 4.68
N HIS A 109 -17.75 6.82 5.43
CA HIS A 109 -16.85 7.93 5.13
C HIS A 109 -15.38 7.61 5.43
N HIS A 110 -15.10 6.59 6.26
CA HIS A 110 -13.75 6.11 6.53
C HIS A 110 -13.25 5.10 5.50
N TRP A 111 -14.12 4.54 4.65
CA TRP A 111 -13.71 3.52 3.68
C TRP A 111 -12.54 3.95 2.78
N PRO A 112 -12.49 5.19 2.26
CA PRO A 112 -11.35 5.66 1.47
C PRO A 112 -10.02 5.58 2.21
N ILE A 113 -10.00 5.81 3.54
CA ILE A 113 -8.81 5.72 4.39
C ILE A 113 -8.19 4.31 4.28
N PHE A 114 -9.00 3.27 4.19
CA PHE A 114 -8.56 1.88 4.05
C PHE A 114 -8.38 1.44 2.58
N GLY A 115 -8.27 2.42 1.67
CA GLY A 115 -8.19 2.25 0.24
C GLY A 115 -9.52 1.86 -0.42
N ILE A 116 -10.60 1.66 0.32
CA ILE A 116 -11.84 1.16 -0.25
C ILE A 116 -12.49 2.24 -1.12
N ALA A 117 -12.54 1.97 -2.42
CA ALA A 117 -13.04 2.90 -3.41
C ALA A 117 -14.13 2.27 -4.27
N LEU A 118 -15.18 3.04 -4.55
CA LEU A 118 -16.21 2.68 -5.50
C LEU A 118 -15.70 2.93 -6.91
N ARG A 119 -15.66 1.88 -7.73
CA ARG A 119 -15.15 1.97 -9.11
C ARG A 119 -16.18 1.46 -10.10
N GLU A 120 -16.20 2.08 -11.27
CA GLU A 120 -17.03 1.66 -12.38
C GLU A 120 -16.31 0.60 -13.23
N TYR A 121 -16.99 -0.51 -13.48
CA TYR A 121 -16.48 -1.63 -14.27
C TYR A 121 -17.48 -2.01 -15.34
N ILE A 122 -16.97 -2.36 -16.53
CA ILE A 122 -17.81 -2.93 -17.58
C ILE A 122 -18.17 -4.35 -17.17
N ASN A 123 -19.47 -4.62 -17.00
CA ASN A 123 -19.98 -5.96 -16.76
C ASN A 123 -19.93 -6.74 -18.09
N PRO A 124 -19.02 -7.73 -18.24
CA PRO A 124 -18.81 -8.40 -19.52
C PRO A 124 -20.03 -9.22 -19.95
N GLU A 125 -20.74 -9.82 -19.00
CA GLU A 125 -21.90 -10.69 -19.27
C GLU A 125 -23.09 -9.86 -19.74
N ARG A 126 -23.47 -8.83 -18.97
CA ARG A 126 -24.56 -7.92 -19.33
C ARG A 126 -24.26 -7.16 -20.61
N THR A 127 -23.01 -6.74 -20.80
CA THR A 127 -22.57 -6.07 -22.04
C THR A 127 -22.67 -7.02 -23.23
N LYS A 128 -22.25 -8.29 -23.09
CA LYS A 128 -22.37 -9.29 -24.15
C LYS A 128 -23.84 -9.54 -24.53
N ILE A 129 -24.72 -9.69 -23.54
CA ILE A 129 -26.17 -9.85 -23.77
C ILE A 129 -26.74 -8.64 -24.51
N ALA A 130 -26.45 -7.42 -24.04
CA ALA A 130 -26.93 -6.19 -24.66
C ALA A 130 -26.44 -6.03 -26.11
N ARG A 131 -25.16 -6.37 -26.38
CA ARG A 131 -24.60 -6.36 -27.73
C ARG A 131 -25.27 -7.36 -28.66
N ASN A 132 -25.52 -8.57 -28.18
CA ASN A 132 -26.20 -9.61 -28.96
C ASN A 132 -27.63 -9.20 -29.31
N LEU A 133 -28.38 -8.63 -28.36
CA LEU A 133 -29.73 -8.13 -28.60
C LEU A 133 -29.73 -6.98 -29.63
N ALA A 134 -28.84 -6.01 -29.48
CA ALA A 134 -28.73 -4.90 -30.43
C ALA A 134 -28.39 -5.37 -31.86
N ALA A 135 -27.50 -6.35 -31.98
CA ALA A 135 -27.16 -6.95 -33.28
C ALA A 135 -28.36 -7.67 -33.92
N LEU A 136 -29.14 -8.42 -33.12
CA LEU A 136 -30.37 -9.07 -33.60
C LEU A 136 -31.44 -8.07 -34.05
N SER A 137 -31.47 -6.87 -33.47
CA SER A 137 -32.37 -5.78 -33.88
C SER A 137 -31.89 -4.99 -35.11
N GLY A 138 -30.80 -5.41 -35.76
CA GLY A 138 -30.28 -4.75 -36.97
C GLY A 138 -29.43 -3.50 -36.70
N THR A 139 -28.96 -3.30 -35.47
CA THR A 139 -28.08 -2.17 -35.15
C THR A 139 -26.74 -2.30 -35.90
N PRO A 140 -26.20 -1.23 -36.51
CA PRO A 140 -24.92 -1.29 -37.20
C PRO A 140 -23.77 -1.78 -36.31
N PRO A 141 -22.80 -2.56 -36.84
CA PRO A 141 -21.70 -3.12 -36.04
C PRO A 141 -20.89 -2.07 -35.27
N GLY A 142 -20.72 -0.87 -35.83
CA GLY A 142 -20.03 0.24 -35.20
C GLY A 142 -20.68 0.67 -33.88
N ASP A 143 -22.01 0.74 -33.84
CA ASP A 143 -22.75 1.16 -32.66
C ASP A 143 -22.87 0.03 -31.62
N VAL A 144 -23.01 -1.23 -32.07
CA VAL A 144 -22.97 -2.40 -31.19
C VAL A 144 -21.65 -2.46 -30.41
N SER A 145 -20.52 -2.16 -31.06
CA SER A 145 -19.20 -2.18 -30.40
C SER A 145 -19.05 -1.17 -29.26
N ARG A 146 -19.82 -0.06 -29.32
CA ARG A 146 -19.80 1.02 -28.33
C ARG A 146 -20.67 0.73 -27.10
N ILE A 147 -21.57 -0.24 -27.17
CA ILE A 147 -22.39 -0.65 -26.03
C ILE A 147 -21.48 -1.18 -24.91
N ALA A 148 -21.58 -0.58 -23.73
CA ALA A 148 -20.89 -1.00 -22.52
C ALA A 148 -21.81 -0.78 -21.31
N ILE A 149 -22.25 -1.87 -20.69
CA ILE A 149 -22.99 -1.84 -19.43
C ILE A 149 -21.98 -1.76 -18.30
N ARG A 150 -22.07 -0.69 -17.49
CA ARG A 150 -21.16 -0.44 -16.37
C ARG A 150 -21.89 -0.67 -15.04
N ASP A 151 -21.26 -1.42 -14.14
CA ASP A 151 -21.69 -1.60 -12.75
C ASP A 151 -20.70 -0.86 -11.83
N ARG A 152 -21.14 -0.52 -10.62
CA ARG A 152 -20.31 0.08 -9.57
C ARG A 152 -20.00 -0.97 -8.52
N LEU A 153 -18.71 -1.22 -8.28
CA LEU A 153 -18.23 -2.21 -7.32
C LEU A 153 -17.23 -1.56 -6.37
N TRP A 154 -17.31 -1.91 -5.08
CA TRP A 154 -16.29 -1.53 -4.12
C TRP A 154 -15.04 -2.37 -4.33
N THR A 155 -13.87 -1.73 -4.26
CA THR A 155 -12.59 -2.41 -4.44
C THR A 155 -11.60 -1.96 -3.39
N ARG A 156 -10.68 -2.86 -3.01
CA ARG A 156 -9.56 -2.57 -2.12
C ARG A 156 -8.24 -2.61 -2.90
N PRO A 157 -7.75 -1.48 -3.44
CA PRO A 157 -6.39 -1.39 -3.92
C PRO A 157 -5.43 -1.62 -2.75
N GLN A 158 -4.26 -2.20 -3.02
CA GLN A 158 -3.17 -2.22 -2.04
C GLN A 158 -2.61 -0.80 -2.00
N GLN A 159 -3.03 -0.03 -1.00
CA GLN A 159 -2.52 1.30 -0.69
C GLN A 159 -2.28 1.39 0.82
N PRO A 160 -1.32 2.20 1.26
CA PRO A 160 -1.19 2.56 2.67
C PRO A 160 -2.50 3.21 3.15
N ILE A 161 -2.75 3.17 4.46
CA ILE A 161 -3.89 3.89 5.03
C ILE A 161 -3.69 5.39 4.86
N ASP A 162 -4.74 6.10 4.48
CA ASP A 162 -4.72 7.54 4.24
C ASP A 162 -5.52 8.27 5.33
N VAL A 163 -5.03 8.20 6.57
CA VAL A 163 -5.66 8.85 7.72
C VAL A 163 -5.35 10.35 7.74
N CYS A 164 -6.31 11.14 8.21
CA CYS A 164 -6.22 12.59 8.35
C CYS A 164 -6.31 13.02 9.82
N GLU A 165 -5.72 14.17 10.14
CA GLU A 165 -5.91 14.81 11.44
C GLU A 165 -7.39 15.16 11.65
N GLY A 166 -7.91 14.80 12.82
CA GLY A 166 -9.33 14.95 13.17
C GLY A 166 -10.21 13.75 12.85
N ASP A 167 -9.69 12.70 12.19
CA ASP A 167 -10.45 11.47 11.99
C ASP A 167 -10.83 10.84 13.34
N LEU A 168 -12.08 10.38 13.44
CA LEU A 168 -12.68 9.92 14.70
C LEU A 168 -13.33 8.54 14.56
N PHE A 169 -12.75 7.56 15.24
CA PHE A 169 -13.22 6.17 15.23
C PHE A 169 -13.84 5.83 16.58
N TRP A 170 -15.15 5.60 16.60
CA TRP A 170 -15.85 5.24 17.84
C TRP A 170 -15.74 3.75 18.13
N ALA A 171 -15.49 3.39 19.39
CA ALA A 171 -15.66 2.01 19.84
C ALA A 171 -17.10 1.55 19.55
N ARG A 172 -17.29 0.28 19.20
CA ARG A 172 -18.62 -0.25 18.83
C ARG A 172 -19.68 -0.07 19.92
N ASP A 173 -19.27 -0.15 21.18
CA ASP A 173 -20.13 0.04 22.35
C ASP A 173 -20.29 1.52 22.76
N ARG A 174 -19.65 2.44 22.03
CA ARG A 174 -19.60 3.89 22.30
C ARG A 174 -19.10 4.20 23.72
N SER A 175 -18.18 3.39 24.25
CA SER A 175 -17.50 3.64 25.53
C SER A 175 -16.29 4.58 25.37
N SER A 176 -15.66 4.56 24.20
CA SER A 176 -14.51 5.38 23.85
C SER A 176 -14.50 5.74 22.36
N ALA A 177 -13.58 6.62 21.98
CA ALA A 177 -13.22 6.91 20.61
C ALA A 177 -11.71 7.07 20.47
N ILE A 178 -11.18 6.75 19.29
CA ILE A 178 -9.85 7.14 18.85
C ILE A 178 -9.98 8.39 17.99
N GLU A 179 -9.31 9.45 18.40
CA GLU A 179 -9.12 10.67 17.61
C GLU A 179 -7.70 10.67 17.04
N VAL A 180 -7.56 10.80 15.72
CA VAL A 180 -6.28 11.00 15.05
C VAL A 180 -5.88 12.47 15.24
N VAL A 181 -4.76 12.70 15.90
CA VAL A 181 -4.36 14.05 16.34
C VAL A 181 -3.36 14.66 15.36
N ALA A 182 -2.39 13.86 14.94
CA ALA A 182 -1.34 14.28 14.04
C ALA A 182 -0.86 13.10 13.21
N VAL A 183 -0.55 13.34 11.93
CA VAL A 183 -0.03 12.32 11.01
C VAL A 183 1.32 12.79 10.46
N ARG A 184 2.40 12.13 10.89
CA ARG A 184 3.79 12.40 10.48
C ARG A 184 4.47 11.08 10.08
N ASP A 185 5.73 10.88 10.46
CA ASP A 185 6.40 9.57 10.39
C ASP A 185 5.71 8.52 11.28
N THR A 186 4.96 8.99 12.28
CA THR A 186 4.07 8.22 13.15
C THR A 186 2.70 8.89 13.22
N ILE A 187 1.69 8.12 13.61
CA ILE A 187 0.32 8.58 13.84
C ILE A 187 0.17 8.81 15.35
N GLU A 188 -0.06 10.07 15.75
CA GLU A 188 -0.49 10.36 17.11
C GLU A 188 -1.98 10.14 17.22
N ILE A 189 -2.38 9.33 18.20
CA ILE A 189 -3.79 9.14 18.52
C ILE A 189 -4.06 9.50 19.98
N HIS A 190 -5.27 10.01 20.20
CA HIS A 190 -5.84 10.19 21.52
C HIS A 190 -7.03 9.25 21.71
N ILE A 191 -6.95 8.36 22.71
CA ILE A 191 -8.10 7.59 23.17
C ILE A 191 -8.91 8.47 24.12
N VAL A 192 -10.12 8.82 23.69
CA VAL A 192 -11.08 9.63 24.43
C VAL A 192 -12.11 8.70 25.05
N THR A 193 -12.22 8.72 26.37
CA THR A 193 -13.26 7.94 27.07
C THR A 193 -14.49 8.81 27.37
N ARG A 194 -15.55 8.20 27.92
CA ARG A 194 -16.71 8.95 28.43
C ARG A 194 -16.36 9.97 29.51
N ASP A 195 -15.27 9.77 30.25
CA ASP A 195 -14.74 10.80 31.15
C ASP A 195 -13.85 11.74 30.32
N PRO A 196 -14.28 12.99 30.07
CA PRO A 196 -13.51 13.93 29.24
C PRO A 196 -12.16 14.31 29.87
N ARG A 197 -11.94 13.97 31.15
CA ARG A 197 -10.66 14.18 31.83
C ARG A 197 -9.67 13.03 31.62
N ARG A 198 -10.13 11.91 31.06
CA ARG A 198 -9.32 10.72 30.79
C ARG A 198 -9.10 10.59 29.30
N ARG A 199 -8.02 11.22 28.86
CA ARG A 199 -7.47 11.09 27.51
C ARG A 199 -6.10 10.44 27.61
N PHE A 200 -5.89 9.39 26.82
CA PHE A 200 -4.63 8.67 26.74
C PHE A 200 -4.02 8.91 25.36
N ALA A 201 -2.73 9.21 25.29
CA ALA A 201 -2.07 9.58 24.04
C ALA A 201 -1.00 8.57 23.67
N TYR A 202 -0.91 8.24 22.38
CA TYR A 202 0.01 7.22 21.86
C TYR A 202 0.62 7.67 20.53
N LEU A 203 1.85 7.24 20.25
CA LEU A 203 2.48 7.36 18.93
C LEU A 203 2.60 5.98 18.30
N LEU A 204 1.95 5.81 17.15
CA LEU A 204 1.81 4.50 16.49
C LEU A 204 2.39 4.54 15.07
N THR A 205 2.93 3.41 14.61
CA THR A 205 3.09 3.14 13.19
C THR A 205 1.72 2.86 12.54
N GLU A 206 1.65 2.93 11.20
CA GLU A 206 0.44 2.55 10.45
C GLU A 206 -0.07 1.13 10.81
N ALA A 207 0.86 0.18 10.97
CA ALA A 207 0.52 -1.19 11.34
C ALA A 207 -0.07 -1.29 12.76
N GLN A 208 0.53 -0.58 13.72
CA GLN A 208 0.04 -0.54 15.11
C GLN A 208 -1.31 0.18 15.21
N PHE A 209 -1.51 1.28 14.47
CA PHE A 209 -2.79 1.98 14.41
C PHE A 209 -3.90 1.08 13.85
N THR A 210 -3.61 0.36 12.75
CA THR A 210 -4.56 -0.60 12.18
C THR A 210 -4.88 -1.72 13.16
N HIS A 211 -3.86 -2.28 13.84
CA HIS A 211 -4.04 -3.29 14.87
C HIS A 211 -4.92 -2.77 16.03
N CYS A 212 -4.72 -1.52 16.45
CA CYS A 212 -5.52 -0.87 17.48
C CYS A 212 -7.00 -0.74 17.07
N LEU A 213 -7.28 -0.36 15.83
CA LEU A 213 -8.64 -0.31 15.29
C LEU A 213 -9.30 -1.69 15.23
N GLU A 214 -8.53 -2.71 14.85
CA GLU A 214 -8.98 -4.09 14.73
C GLU A 214 -9.32 -4.72 16.09
N HIS A 215 -8.42 -4.59 17.06
CA HIS A 215 -8.46 -5.36 18.30
C HIS A 215 -8.88 -4.56 19.53
N GLY A 216 -8.81 -3.22 19.48
CA GLY A 216 -9.11 -2.39 20.65
C GLY A 216 -7.95 -2.25 21.62
N GLU A 217 -6.79 -2.81 21.27
CA GLU A 217 -5.62 -2.92 22.12
C GLU A 217 -4.53 -1.97 21.64
N VAL A 218 -3.82 -1.34 22.59
CA VAL A 218 -2.63 -0.55 22.31
C VAL A 218 -1.62 -0.86 23.40
N GLU A 219 -0.36 -1.04 23.02
CA GLU A 219 0.73 -1.30 23.96
C GLU A 219 0.94 -0.06 24.84
N GLU A 220 0.95 -0.25 26.16
CA GLU A 220 1.05 0.86 27.11
C GLU A 220 2.44 1.53 27.06
N GLU A 221 3.45 0.79 26.58
CA GLU A 221 4.80 1.29 26.31
C GLU A 221 4.83 2.36 25.20
N LEU A 222 3.81 2.41 24.34
CA LEU A 222 3.67 3.42 23.28
C LEU A 222 3.00 4.70 23.78
N ARG A 223 2.58 4.74 25.05
CA ARG A 223 1.91 5.87 25.66
C ARG A 223 2.87 7.04 25.82
N ILE A 224 2.42 8.23 25.44
CA ILE A 224 3.21 9.46 25.54
C ILE A 224 2.70 10.39 26.65
N PRO A 225 3.59 11.10 27.35
CA PRO A 225 3.20 12.17 28.27
C PRO A 225 2.77 13.43 27.50
N PRO A 226 2.05 14.37 28.16
CA PRO A 226 1.64 15.65 27.57
C PRO A 226 2.74 16.43 26.84
N ALA A 227 3.98 16.37 27.33
CA ALA A 227 5.10 17.10 26.76
C ALA A 227 5.54 16.60 25.37
N LEU A 228 5.16 15.38 24.98
CA LEU A 228 5.52 14.78 23.69
C LEU A 228 4.38 14.82 22.65
N SER A 229 3.18 15.29 23.04
CA SER A 229 2.07 15.43 22.10
C SER A 229 2.34 16.57 21.10
N TYR A 230 2.00 16.32 19.84
CA TYR A 230 2.05 17.31 18.75
C TYR A 230 0.93 18.36 18.85
N SER A 231 -0.09 18.14 19.68
CA SER A 231 -1.19 19.09 19.87
C SER A 231 -0.94 20.03 21.05
N ASP A 232 -0.72 21.31 20.76
CA ASP A 232 -0.58 22.33 21.81
C ASP A 232 -1.83 22.51 22.67
N THR A 233 -3.02 22.25 22.11
CA THR A 233 -4.30 22.42 22.79
C THR A 233 -4.68 21.16 23.57
N LEU A 234 -4.61 19.98 22.93
CA LEU A 234 -5.11 18.74 23.51
C LEU A 234 -4.17 18.17 24.57
N ARG A 235 -2.88 18.54 24.56
CA ARG A 235 -1.92 18.03 25.54
C ARG A 235 -2.29 18.26 26.99
N PHE A 236 -3.00 19.35 27.28
CA PHE A 236 -3.44 19.67 28.65
C PHE A 236 -4.54 18.74 29.17
N LEU A 237 -5.15 17.95 28.30
CA LEU A 237 -6.16 16.95 28.64
C LEU A 237 -5.57 15.54 28.79
N ILE A 238 -4.30 15.33 28.40
CA ILE A 238 -3.64 14.03 28.42
C ILE A 238 -3.34 13.61 29.87
N THR A 239 -3.75 12.40 30.21
CA THR A 239 -3.43 11.75 31.48
C THR A 239 -1.99 11.27 31.46
N GLN A 240 -1.20 11.62 32.49
CA GLN A 240 0.19 11.16 32.61
C GLN A 240 0.27 9.63 32.59
N PRO A 241 1.23 9.04 31.83
CA PRO A 241 1.45 7.60 31.76
C PRO A 241 1.50 6.94 33.13
#